data_AF-A0A7W3Y3B5-F1
#
_entry.id   AF-A0A7W3Y3B5-F1
#
_cell.length_a   1.000
_cell.length_b   1.000
_cell.length_c   1.000
_cell.angle_alpha   90.00
_cell.angle_beta   90.00
_cell.angle_gamma   90.00
#
_symmetry.space_group_name_H-M   'P 1'
#
loop_
_entity.id
_entity.type
_entity.pdbx_description
1 polymer ?
#
loop_
_entity_poly.entity_id
_entity_poly.type
_entity_poly.pdbx_seq_one_letter_code
_entity_poly.pdbx_strand_id
1 'polypeptide(L)'
;MEISAKASDRPRGTEETGAVWEAAPYPVLVVDAGGAVRRANHAAGALFPGVRPGARLIDVVPDWLSAAHHRGTLPRQKGNGAPVPPPVAAGPLDERLYEA
;
A
#
# COMPACT_ATOMS: atom_id res chain seq x y z
N MET A 1 15.49 -3.47 -47.38
CA MET A 1 14.28 -4.07 -46.80
C MET A 1 14.60 -4.31 -45.32
N GLU A 2 14.50 -3.27 -44.50
CA GLU A 2 14.83 -3.31 -43.07
C GLU A 2 13.64 -3.85 -42.27
N ILE A 3 13.86 -4.96 -41.57
CA ILE A 3 12.95 -5.46 -40.55
C ILE A 3 13.16 -4.62 -39.29
N SER A 4 12.47 -3.48 -39.21
CA SER A 4 12.35 -2.71 -37.96
C SER A 4 11.75 -3.59 -36.87
N ALA A 5 12.57 -3.94 -35.89
CA ALA A 5 12.15 -4.59 -34.67
C ALA A 5 11.07 -3.74 -33.98
N LYS A 6 9.84 -4.27 -33.92
CA LYS A 6 8.78 -3.75 -33.06
C LYS A 6 9.26 -3.88 -31.62
N ALA A 7 9.77 -2.79 -31.06
CA ALA A 7 9.98 -2.64 -29.64
C ALA A 7 8.65 -2.91 -28.93
N SER A 8 8.68 -3.96 -28.10
CA SER A 8 7.58 -4.48 -27.33
C SER A 8 7.02 -3.41 -26.39
N ASP A 9 5.82 -2.90 -26.69
CA ASP A 9 5.10 -1.93 -25.85
C ASP A 9 4.42 -2.69 -24.69
N ARG A 10 5.02 -2.67 -23.49
CA ARG A 10 4.37 -3.06 -22.21
C ARG A 10 5.17 -2.58 -20.98
N PRO A 11 4.55 -2.04 -19.89
CA PRO A 11 3.17 -1.56 -19.72
C PRO A 11 3.08 -0.08 -19.27
N ARG A 12 2.17 0.69 -19.88
CA ARG A 12 1.70 1.99 -19.36
C ARG A 12 0.89 1.88 -18.04
N GLY A 13 0.50 0.67 -17.64
CA GLY A 13 -0.43 0.43 -16.53
C GLY A 13 0.12 0.67 -15.12
N THR A 14 1.42 0.53 -14.86
CA THR A 14 2.00 0.80 -13.53
C THR A 14 2.12 2.29 -13.23
N GLU A 15 2.38 3.11 -14.25
CA GLU A 15 2.49 4.57 -14.13
C GLU A 15 1.11 5.22 -14.10
N GLU A 16 0.18 4.73 -14.93
CA GLU A 16 -1.22 5.19 -14.94
C GLU A 16 -1.94 4.86 -13.63
N THR A 17 -1.73 3.66 -13.07
CA THR A 17 -2.22 3.34 -11.72
C THR A 17 -1.59 4.26 -10.67
N GLY A 18 -0.27 4.54 -10.81
CA GLY A 18 0.47 5.54 -10.05
C GLY A 18 -0.26 6.89 -9.97
N ALA A 19 -0.55 7.45 -11.14
CA ALA A 19 -1.21 8.75 -11.27
C ALA A 19 -2.61 8.78 -10.65
N VAL A 20 -3.36 7.68 -10.72
CA VAL A 20 -4.75 7.61 -10.21
C VAL A 20 -4.81 7.66 -8.69
N TRP A 21 -3.93 6.93 -7.97
CA TRP A 21 -3.95 6.97 -6.50
C TRP A 21 -3.15 8.15 -5.92
N GLU A 22 -2.17 8.69 -6.66
CA GLU A 22 -1.46 9.91 -6.25
C GLU A 22 -2.41 11.11 -6.12
N ALA A 23 -3.45 11.19 -6.96
CA ALA A 23 -4.47 12.24 -6.93
C ALA A 23 -5.70 11.90 -6.07
N ALA A 24 -5.72 10.75 -5.39
CA ALA A 24 -6.88 10.34 -4.60
C ALA A 24 -7.15 11.33 -3.43
N PRO A 25 -8.43 11.64 -3.14
CA PRO A 25 -8.78 12.55 -2.05
C PRO A 25 -8.60 11.92 -0.65
N TYR A 26 -8.31 10.61 -0.60
CA TYR A 26 -8.04 9.85 0.62
C TYR A 26 -6.57 9.40 0.71
N PRO A 27 -6.05 9.19 1.92
CA PRO A 27 -4.68 8.71 2.13
C PRO A 27 -4.42 7.38 1.43
N VAL A 28 -3.32 7.29 0.68
CA VAL A 28 -2.84 6.04 0.08
C VAL A 28 -1.35 5.87 0.36
N LEU A 29 -0.98 4.68 0.86
CA LEU A 29 0.39 4.23 1.09
C LEU A 29 0.67 2.98 0.26
N VAL A 30 1.79 2.97 -0.45
CA VAL A 30 2.31 1.77 -1.12
C VAL A 30 3.49 1.27 -0.30
N VAL A 31 3.34 0.09 0.29
CA VAL A 31 4.33 -0.52 1.18
C VAL A 31 4.70 -1.89 0.65
N ASP A 32 5.99 -2.23 0.65
CA ASP A 32 6.41 -3.58 0.27
C ASP A 32 6.15 -4.63 1.36
N ALA A 33 6.34 -5.90 1.03
CA ALA A 33 6.13 -7.01 1.97
C ALA A 33 7.05 -6.94 3.22
N GLY A 34 8.19 -6.27 3.11
CA GLY A 34 9.09 -6.04 4.23
C GLY A 34 8.67 -4.89 5.14
N GLY A 35 7.63 -4.14 4.80
CA GLY A 35 7.15 -2.99 5.55
C GLY A 35 7.87 -1.68 5.22
N ALA A 36 8.58 -1.59 4.09
CA ALA A 36 9.18 -0.33 3.65
C ALA A 36 8.21 0.47 2.77
N VAL A 37 8.04 1.75 3.08
CA VAL A 37 7.25 2.67 2.27
C VAL A 37 7.93 2.83 0.91
N ARG A 38 7.20 2.54 -0.16
CA ARG A 38 7.64 2.77 -1.54
C ARG A 38 7.14 4.10 -2.05
N ARG A 39 5.87 4.43 -1.79
CA ARG A 39 5.25 5.70 -2.17
C ARG A 39 4.12 6.07 -1.21
N ALA A 40 3.78 7.35 -1.22
CA ALA A 40 2.66 7.91 -0.47
C ALA A 40 2.09 9.09 -1.26
N ASN A 41 0.77 9.26 -1.24
CA ASN A 41 0.16 10.44 -1.85
C ASN A 41 0.19 11.64 -0.88
N HIS A 42 -0.16 12.82 -1.39
CA HIS A 42 -0.14 14.05 -0.60
C HIS A 42 -1.05 13.96 0.64
N ALA A 43 -2.23 13.36 0.51
CA ALA A 43 -3.16 13.16 1.62
C ALA A 43 -2.56 12.27 2.72
N ALA A 44 -1.82 11.22 2.36
CA ALA A 44 -1.12 10.37 3.32
C ALA A 44 0.03 11.12 4.01
N GLY A 45 0.79 11.94 3.28
CA GLY A 45 1.86 12.75 3.88
C GLY A 45 1.35 13.79 4.89
N ALA A 46 0.17 14.38 4.63
CA ALA A 46 -0.48 15.29 5.57
C ALA A 46 -0.91 14.59 6.87
N LEU A 47 -1.30 13.32 6.77
CA LEU A 47 -1.80 12.52 7.88
C LEU A 47 -0.68 11.81 8.65
N PHE A 48 0.41 11.47 7.97
CA PHE A 48 1.57 10.79 8.53
C PHE A 48 2.86 11.55 8.17
N PRO A 49 3.23 12.61 8.93
CA PRO A 49 4.33 13.51 8.56
C PRO A 49 5.71 12.83 8.41
N GLY A 50 5.90 11.64 9.00
CA GLY A 50 7.13 10.86 8.88
C GLY A 50 7.24 10.01 7.61
N VAL A 51 6.14 9.85 6.86
CA VAL A 51 6.09 8.98 5.68
C VAL A 51 6.89 9.56 4.53
N ARG A 52 7.89 8.79 4.09
CA ARG A 52 8.69 9.05 2.89
C ARG A 52 9.17 7.73 2.29
N PRO A 53 9.50 7.68 0.99
CA PRO A 53 10.11 6.50 0.39
C PRO A 53 11.33 6.01 1.20
N GLY A 54 11.37 4.72 1.50
CA GLY A 54 12.41 4.07 2.31
C GLY A 54 12.16 4.07 3.83
N ALA A 55 11.20 4.85 4.34
CA ALA A 55 10.82 4.79 5.75
C ALA A 55 10.24 3.42 6.11
N ARG A 56 10.47 2.97 7.34
CA ARG A 56 9.82 1.77 7.89
C ARG A 56 8.41 2.12 8.32
N LEU A 57 7.41 1.36 7.87
CA LEU A 57 6.00 1.63 8.16
C LEU A 57 5.75 1.76 9.66
N ILE A 58 6.29 0.84 10.46
CA ILE A 58 6.15 0.80 11.92
C ILE A 58 6.62 2.08 12.64
N ASP A 59 7.54 2.84 12.04
CA ASP A 59 8.10 4.05 12.67
C ASP A 59 7.29 5.31 12.33
N VAL A 60 6.39 5.24 11.34
CA VAL A 60 5.79 6.43 10.73
C VAL A 60 4.26 6.41 10.67
N VAL A 61 3.62 5.30 11.08
CA VAL A 61 2.16 5.17 11.20
C VAL A 61 1.79 4.53 12.53
N PRO A 62 0.51 4.62 12.98
CA PRO A 62 0.06 3.92 14.17
C PRO A 62 0.27 2.39 14.10
N ASP A 63 0.57 1.80 15.25
CA ASP A 63 0.89 0.36 15.38
C ASP A 63 -0.17 -0.55 14.74
N TRP A 64 -1.45 -0.21 14.86
CA TRP A 64 -2.54 -1.00 14.30
C TRP A 64 -2.44 -1.14 12.77
N LEU A 65 -2.03 -0.09 12.08
CA LEU A 65 -1.91 -0.06 10.62
C LEU A 65 -0.66 -0.84 10.16
N SER A 66 0.45 -0.71 10.89
CA SER A 66 1.65 -1.52 10.63
C SER A 66 1.39 -3.02 10.88
N ALA A 67 0.65 -3.35 11.94
CA ALA A 67 0.26 -4.73 12.24
C ALA A 67 -0.70 -5.30 11.18
N ALA A 68 -1.64 -4.50 10.69
CA ALA A 68 -2.55 -4.86 9.60
C ALA A 68 -1.79 -5.27 8.33
N HIS A 69 -0.85 -4.42 7.92
CA HIS A 69 0.01 -4.67 6.75
C HIS A 69 0.77 -5.98 6.91
N HIS A 70 1.45 -6.18 8.05
CA HIS A 70 2.20 -7.41 8.30
C HIS A 70 1.31 -8.65 8.23
N ARG A 71 0.11 -8.64 8.83
CA ARG A 71 -0.84 -9.76 8.74
C ARG A 71 -1.29 -10.05 7.31
N GLY A 72 -1.54 -9.00 6.51
CA GLY A 72 -1.93 -9.14 5.11
C GLY A 72 -0.81 -9.66 4.19
N THR A 73 0.45 -9.41 4.56
CA THR A 73 1.62 -9.89 3.79
C THR A 73 2.06 -11.32 4.13
N LEU A 74 1.56 -11.90 5.23
CA LEU A 74 1.84 -13.29 5.56
C LEU A 74 1.20 -14.22 4.51
N PRO A 75 1.88 -15.30 4.09
CA PRO A 75 1.29 -16.29 3.21
C PRO A 75 -0.01 -16.81 3.84
N ARG A 76 -1.11 -16.71 3.08
CA ARG A 76 -2.39 -17.26 3.52
C ARG A 76 -2.20 -18.75 3.78
N GLN A 77 -2.27 -19.17 5.05
CA GLN A 77 -2.28 -20.58 5.38
C GLN A 77 -3.51 -21.22 4.70
N LYS A 78 -3.28 -22.20 3.83
CA LYS A 78 -4.34 -23.06 3.28
C LYS A 78 -4.87 -23.96 4.41
N GLY A 79 -5.82 -23.46 5.18
CA GLY A 79 -6.65 -24.30 6.04
C GLY A 79 -7.75 -24.98 5.22
N ASN A 80 -8.03 -26.26 5.48
CA ASN A 80 -9.14 -27.02 4.87
C ASN A 80 -10.55 -26.57 5.32
N GLY A 81 -10.67 -25.41 5.97
CA GLY A 81 -11.93 -24.85 6.45
C GLY A 81 -12.46 -23.74 5.54
N ALA A 82 -13.76 -23.46 5.63
CA ALA A 82 -14.38 -22.34 4.94
C ALA A 82 -13.61 -21.03 5.23
N PRO A 83 -13.40 -20.14 4.25
CA PRO A 83 -12.72 -18.87 4.48
C PRO A 83 -13.44 -18.04 5.55
N VAL A 84 -12.82 -17.91 6.72
CA VAL A 84 -13.19 -16.84 7.65
C VAL A 84 -12.50 -15.58 7.14
N PRO A 85 -13.23 -14.49 6.83
CA PRO A 85 -12.58 -13.23 6.49
C PRO A 85 -11.73 -12.79 7.69
N PRO A 86 -10.48 -12.36 7.46
CA PRO A 86 -9.68 -11.83 8.55
C PRO A 86 -10.43 -10.63 9.17
N PRO A 87 -10.32 -10.42 10.50
CA PRO A 87 -10.90 -9.23 11.11
C PRO A 87 -10.31 -7.98 10.44
N VAL A 88 -11.20 -7.06 10.04
CA VAL A 88 -10.85 -5.74 9.50
C VAL A 88 -9.93 -5.06 10.51
N ALA A 89 -8.81 -4.54 10.04
CA ALA A 89 -7.89 -3.87 10.94
C ALA A 89 -8.34 -2.43 11.11
N ALA A 90 -8.63 -2.02 12.35
CA ALA A 90 -9.10 -0.67 12.63
C ALA A 90 -8.40 -0.08 13.85
N GLY A 91 -8.31 1.23 13.89
CA GLY A 91 -7.75 1.94 15.04
C GLY A 91 -7.76 3.46 14.89
N PRO A 92 -7.49 4.17 15.99
CA PRO A 92 -7.50 5.62 16.00
C PRO A 92 -6.27 6.19 15.29
N LEU A 93 -6.45 7.40 14.79
CA LEU A 93 -5.42 8.26 14.23
C LEU A 93 -5.82 9.70 14.56
N ASP A 94 -5.14 10.23 15.57
CA ASP A 94 -5.56 11.46 16.24
C ASP A 94 -7.02 11.31 16.76
N GLU A 95 -7.92 12.23 16.45
CA GLU A 95 -9.34 12.17 16.84
C GLU A 95 -10.22 11.28 15.94
N ARG A 96 -9.65 10.63 14.92
CA ARG A 96 -10.42 9.90 13.89
C ARG A 96 -10.19 8.40 13.94
N LEU A 97 -11.22 7.61 13.62
CA LEU A 97 -11.15 6.15 13.50
C LEU A 97 -11.03 5.75 12.03
N TYR A 98 -10.14 4.81 11.73
CA TYR A 98 -9.93 4.27 10.40
C TYR A 98 -9.96 2.74 10.41
N GLU A 99 -10.27 2.16 9.24
CA GLU A 99 -10.29 0.72 8.98
C GLU A 99 -9.57 0.39 7.66
N ALA A 100 -8.99 -0.81 7.56
CA ALA A 100 -8.20 -1.31 6.44
C ALA A 100 -8.52 -2.78 6.11
#